data_AF-A0A5C4X522-F1
#
_entry.id   AF-A0A5C4X522-F1
#
_cell.length_a   1.000
_cell.length_b   1.000
_cell.length_c   1.000
_cell.angle_alpha   90.00
_cell.angle_beta   90.00
_cell.angle_gamma   90.00
#
_symmetry.space_group_name_H-M   'P 1'
#
loop_
_entity.id
_entity.type
_entity.pdbx_description
1 polymer ?
#
loop_
_entity_poly.entity_id
_entity_poly.type
_entity_poly.pdbx_seq_one_letter_code
_entity_poly.pdbx_strand_id
1 'polypeptide(L)'
;MRTVPLALLILYTVFIGLVTLTPNQMDTGPGSFIAGLLEFLASHRMTAWISFDILEKLANVGMFIPFGLLVALQCGRSRWWVGWVAGIAFTCLIEGTQATLLSPTRFATISDLITNSLGAGIGAVVGLIVMRIWPPRMDVVPVDHEVR
;
A
#
# COMPACT_ATOMS: atom_id res chain seq x y z
N MET A 1 2.78 -20.13 -8.48
CA MET A 1 3.49 -19.20 -7.58
C MET A 1 2.47 -18.47 -6.72
N ARG A 2 2.03 -19.08 -5.62
CA ARG A 2 1.40 -18.32 -4.53
C ARG A 2 2.48 -18.19 -3.45
N THR A 3 3.37 -17.24 -3.64
CA THR A 3 4.64 -17.13 -2.88
C THR A 3 4.57 -16.14 -1.73
N VAL A 4 3.40 -15.59 -1.41
CA VAL A 4 3.19 -14.73 -0.24
C VAL A 4 2.27 -15.46 0.75
N PRO A 5 2.61 -15.52 2.05
CA PRO A 5 1.68 -16.04 3.04
C PRO A 5 0.43 -15.16 3.04
N LEU A 6 -0.71 -15.72 2.64
CA LEU A 6 -2.01 -15.03 2.60
C LEU A 6 -2.31 -14.32 3.92
N ALA A 7 -1.86 -14.89 5.05
CA ALA A 7 -1.94 -14.30 6.37
C ALA A 7 -1.28 -12.91 6.45
N LEU A 8 -0.12 -12.71 5.81
CA LEU A 8 0.56 -11.41 5.77
C LEU A 8 -0.25 -10.38 4.99
N LEU A 9 -0.80 -10.77 3.83
CA LEU A 9 -1.66 -9.89 3.05
C LEU A 9 -2.90 -9.48 3.85
N ILE A 10 -3.57 -10.43 4.50
CA ILE A 10 -4.75 -10.16 5.33
C ILE A 10 -4.37 -9.23 6.49
N LEU A 11 -3.32 -9.56 7.25
CA LEU A 11 -2.86 -8.76 8.38
C LEU A 11 -2.52 -7.34 7.96
N TYR A 12 -1.82 -7.18 6.84
CA TYR A 12 -1.46 -5.86 6.31
C TYR A 12 -2.68 -5.07 5.80
N THR A 13 -3.64 -5.74 5.18
CA THR A 13 -4.90 -5.10 4.74
C THR A 13 -5.71 -4.60 5.95
N VAL A 14 -5.82 -5.42 7.00
CA VAL A 14 -6.47 -5.03 8.25
C VAL A 14 -5.74 -3.85 8.91
N PHE A 15 -4.41 -3.89 8.93
CA PHE A 15 -3.59 -2.78 9.44
C PHE A 15 -3.88 -1.46 8.71
N ILE A 16 -3.88 -1.45 7.37
CA ILE A 16 -4.22 -0.24 6.62
C ILE A 16 -5.65 0.21 6.93
N GLY A 17 -6.61 -0.72 6.99
CA GLY A 17 -7.99 -0.40 7.34
C GLY A 17 -8.11 0.28 8.71
N LEU A 18 -7.44 -0.25 9.73
CA LEU A 18 -7.42 0.35 11.07
C LEU A 18 -6.78 1.74 11.08
N VAL A 19 -5.63 1.91 10.41
CA VAL A 19 -4.94 3.20 10.34
C VAL A 19 -5.79 4.25 9.63
N THR A 20 -6.34 3.91 8.46
CA THR A 20 -7.13 4.85 7.65
C THR A 20 -8.49 5.19 8.25
N LEU A 21 -9.11 4.25 8.97
CA LEU A 21 -10.38 4.49 9.68
C LEU A 21 -10.20 5.18 11.03
N THR A 22 -8.96 5.37 11.51
CA THR A 22 -8.69 6.13 12.73
C THR A 22 -8.93 7.64 12.48
N PRO A 23 -9.72 8.35 13.32
CA PRO A 23 -10.12 9.73 13.07
C PRO A 23 -8.97 10.73 12.92
N ASN A 24 -7.87 10.52 13.66
CA ASN A 24 -6.60 11.23 13.53
C ASN A 24 -5.53 10.25 13.03
N GLN A 25 -5.18 10.33 11.75
CA GLN A 25 -4.18 9.46 11.16
C GLN A 25 -2.76 9.85 11.59
N MET A 26 -2.55 11.11 11.99
CA MET A 26 -1.26 11.67 12.33
C MET A 26 -1.40 12.61 13.52
N ASP A 27 -0.74 12.26 14.63
CA ASP A 27 -0.74 13.07 15.84
C ASP A 27 0.13 14.32 15.64
N THR A 28 -0.50 15.50 15.68
CA THR A 28 0.16 16.82 15.53
C THR A 28 0.38 17.53 16.85
N GLY A 29 0.20 16.82 17.97
CA GLY A 29 0.45 17.36 19.31
C GLY A 29 1.90 17.82 19.49
N PRO A 30 2.15 18.84 20.34
CA PRO A 30 3.50 19.28 20.67
C PRO A 30 4.36 18.10 21.16
N GLY A 31 5.50 17.86 20.52
CA GLY A 31 6.40 16.73 20.82
C GLY A 31 6.15 15.45 20.03
N SER A 32 5.22 15.44 19.07
CA SER A 32 5.03 14.28 18.18
C SER A 32 6.22 14.11 17.21
N PHE A 33 6.46 12.86 16.79
CA PHE A 33 7.47 12.55 15.78
C PHE A 33 7.28 13.36 14.49
N ILE A 34 6.02 13.62 14.11
CA ILE A 34 5.66 14.34 12.90
C ILE A 34 5.99 15.83 13.05
N ALA A 35 5.73 16.43 14.21
CA ALA A 35 6.14 17.80 14.49
C ALA A 35 7.66 17.98 14.38
N GLY A 36 8.43 17.05 14.99
CA GLY A 36 9.89 17.07 14.89
C GLY A 36 10.43 16.84 13.47
N LEU A 37 9.79 15.95 12.70
CA LEU A 37 10.14 15.72 11.30
C LEU A 37 9.84 16.94 10.42
N LEU A 38 8.69 17.60 10.62
CA LEU A 38 8.33 18.83 9.91
C LEU A 38 9.28 19.98 10.27
N GLU A 39 9.66 20.13 11.53
CA GLU A 39 10.67 21.12 11.95
C GLU A 39 12.03 20.87 11.28
N PHE A 40 12.46 19.61 11.20
CA PHE A 40 13.69 19.21 10.49
C PHE A 40 13.62 19.43 8.97
N LEU A 41 12.47 19.15 8.35
CA LEU A 41 12.26 19.39 6.92
C LEU A 41 12.18 20.89 6.62
N ALA A 42 11.58 21.67 7.52
CA ALA A 42 11.51 23.13 7.43
C ALA A 42 12.87 23.79 7.63
N SER A 43 13.78 23.19 8.41
CA SER A 43 15.15 23.69 8.58
C SER A 43 15.99 23.59 7.31
N HIS A 44 15.55 22.81 6.31
CA HIS A 44 16.21 22.66 5.03
C HIS A 44 15.45 23.42 3.93
N ARG A 45 16.11 24.42 3.30
CA ARG A 45 15.51 25.27 2.25
C ARG A 45 14.87 24.49 1.08
N MET A 46 15.37 23.30 0.77
CA MET A 46 14.87 22.45 -0.31
C MET A 46 13.64 21.61 0.07
N THR A 47 13.34 21.46 1.35
CA THR A 47 12.22 20.63 1.86
C THR A 47 11.21 21.42 2.68
N ALA A 48 11.44 22.72 2.87
CA ALA A 48 10.53 23.62 3.57
C ALA A 48 9.14 23.75 2.90
N TRP A 49 8.99 23.29 1.65
CA TRP A 49 7.70 23.21 0.96
C TRP A 49 6.88 21.96 1.36
N ILE A 50 7.46 21.01 2.09
CA ILE A 50 6.77 19.81 2.55
C ILE A 50 5.91 20.17 3.77
N SER A 51 4.63 20.42 3.52
CA SER A 51 3.63 20.60 4.55
C SER A 51 3.16 19.27 5.13
N PHE A 52 2.44 19.33 6.25
CA PHE A 52 1.74 18.19 6.85
C PHE A 52 0.87 17.45 5.82
N ASP A 53 0.10 18.19 5.01
CA ASP A 53 -0.78 17.61 3.98
C ASP A 53 0.01 16.81 2.92
N ILE A 54 1.22 17.24 2.58
CA ILE A 54 2.07 16.52 1.62
C ILE A 54 2.61 15.26 2.27
N LEU A 55 3.04 15.35 3.53
CA LEU A 55 3.52 14.21 4.29
C LEU A 55 2.43 13.15 4.46
N GLU A 56 1.19 13.56 4.72
CA GLU A 56 0.01 12.68 4.80
C GLU A 56 -0.18 11.90 3.49
N LYS A 57 -0.19 12.63 2.37
CA LYS A 57 -0.34 12.04 1.03
C LYS A 57 0.79 11.07 0.70
N LEU A 58 2.03 11.41 1.06
CA LEU A 58 3.17 10.52 0.86
C LEU A 58 3.11 9.27 1.74
N ALA A 59 2.65 9.39 2.98
CA ALA A 59 2.42 8.25 3.86
C ALA A 59 1.34 7.32 3.28
N ASN A 60 0.24 7.89 2.77
CA ASN A 60 -0.83 7.14 2.11
C ASN A 60 -0.33 6.37 0.87
N VAL A 61 0.42 7.03 -0.03
CA VAL A 61 1.11 6.37 -1.15
C VAL A 61 2.01 5.24 -0.63
N GLY A 62 2.83 5.53 0.38
CA GLY A 62 3.77 4.60 0.99
C GLY A 62 3.10 3.35 1.55
N MET A 63 1.96 3.49 2.22
CA MET A 63 1.19 2.37 2.77
C MET A 63 0.60 1.47 1.69
N PHE A 64 0.14 2.05 0.58
CA PHE A 64 -0.46 1.29 -0.52
C PHE A 64 0.56 0.59 -1.43
N ILE A 65 1.83 1.01 -1.44
CA ILE A 65 2.90 0.33 -2.20
C ILE A 65 3.06 -1.15 -1.77
N PRO A 66 3.30 -1.47 -0.48
CA PRO A 66 3.38 -2.86 -0.06
C PRO A 66 2.07 -3.63 -0.30
N PHE A 67 0.91 -2.98 -0.17
CA PHE A 67 -0.38 -3.61 -0.45
C PHE A 67 -0.48 -4.07 -1.92
N GLY A 68 -0.26 -3.15 -2.87
CA GLY A 68 -0.30 -3.44 -4.30
C GLY A 68 0.72 -4.50 -4.71
N LEU A 69 1.90 -4.48 -4.09
CA LEU A 69 2.95 -5.49 -4.26
C LEU A 69 2.48 -6.87 -3.79
N LEU A 70 1.98 -6.99 -2.56
CA LEU A 70 1.56 -8.26 -1.98
C LEU A 70 0.41 -8.89 -2.77
N VAL A 71 -0.57 -8.08 -3.21
CA VAL A 71 -1.67 -8.56 -4.06
C VAL A 71 -1.15 -9.01 -5.43
N ALA A 72 -0.26 -8.23 -6.07
CA ALA A 72 0.32 -8.61 -7.35
C ALA A 72 1.11 -9.93 -7.27
N LEU A 73 1.90 -10.11 -6.21
CA LEU A 73 2.63 -11.35 -5.96
C LEU A 73 1.68 -12.55 -5.72
N GLN A 74 0.57 -12.33 -5.01
CA GLN A 74 -0.43 -13.37 -4.76
C GLN A 74 -1.19 -13.79 -6.03
N CYS A 75 -1.48 -12.84 -6.92
CA CYS A 75 -2.17 -13.07 -8.19
C CYS A 75 -1.23 -13.57 -9.30
N GLY A 76 0.08 -13.40 -9.13
CA GLY A 76 1.11 -13.86 -10.04
C GLY A 76 1.29 -12.97 -11.27
N ARG A 77 2.30 -13.32 -12.07
CA ARG A 77 2.83 -12.48 -13.18
C ARG A 77 1.82 -12.10 -14.26
N SER A 78 0.81 -12.94 -14.52
CA SER A 78 -0.22 -12.65 -15.55
C SER A 78 -1.30 -11.69 -15.06
N ARG A 79 -1.46 -11.54 -13.74
CA ARG A 79 -2.56 -10.79 -13.11
C ARG A 79 -2.03 -9.75 -12.11
N TRP A 80 -0.81 -9.26 -12.34
CA TRP A 80 -0.17 -8.25 -11.49
C TRP A 80 -1.03 -6.98 -11.35
N TRP A 81 -1.75 -6.61 -12.42
CA TRP A 81 -2.66 -5.46 -12.47
C TRP A 81 -3.81 -5.54 -11.45
N VAL A 82 -4.14 -6.75 -10.96
CA VAL A 82 -5.13 -6.94 -9.89
C VAL A 82 -4.70 -6.22 -8.61
N GLY A 83 -3.41 -6.09 -8.35
CA GLY A 83 -2.91 -5.30 -7.20
C GLY A 83 -3.32 -3.84 -7.26
N TRP A 84 -3.31 -3.25 -8.47
CA TRP A 84 -3.73 -1.87 -8.66
C TRP A 84 -5.25 -1.71 -8.50
N VAL A 85 -6.02 -2.59 -9.16
CA VAL A 85 -7.49 -2.59 -9.07
C VAL A 85 -7.97 -2.83 -7.64
N ALA A 86 -7.33 -3.75 -6.91
CA ALA A 86 -7.62 -4.00 -5.51
C ALA A 86 -7.36 -2.77 -4.63
N GLY A 87 -6.30 -2.00 -4.91
CA GLY A 87 -6.01 -0.76 -4.20
C GLY A 87 -7.08 0.30 -4.40
N ILE A 88 -7.56 0.47 -5.64
CA ILE A 88 -8.68 1.37 -5.97
C ILE A 88 -9.94 0.92 -5.23
N ALA A 89 -10.30 -0.37 -5.33
CA ALA A 89 -11.49 -0.91 -4.69
C ALA A 89 -11.45 -0.76 -3.16
N PHE A 90 -10.29 -1.01 -2.55
CA PHE A 90 -10.10 -0.86 -1.10
C PHE A 90 -10.19 0.61 -0.67
N THR A 91 -9.65 1.54 -1.48
CA THR A 91 -9.78 2.97 -1.20
C THR A 91 -11.24 3.43 -1.28
N CYS A 92 -11.98 3.01 -2.32
CA CYS A 92 -13.41 3.30 -2.42
C CYS A 92 -14.20 2.73 -1.23
N LEU A 93 -13.81 1.55 -0.72
CA LEU A 93 -14.42 0.97 0.47
C LEU A 93 -14.14 1.81 1.72
N ILE A 94 -12.90 2.27 1.92
CA ILE A 94 -12.52 3.13 3.04
C ILE A 94 -13.29 4.46 2.97
N GLU A 95 -13.23 5.15 1.83
CA GLU A 95 -13.92 6.44 1.63
C GLU A 95 -15.44 6.28 1.80
N GLY A 96 -16.04 5.23 1.23
CA GLY A 96 -17.45 4.93 1.41
C GLY A 96 -17.82 4.66 2.87
N THR A 97 -16.97 3.94 3.60
CA THR A 97 -17.14 3.66 5.04
C THR A 97 -17.04 4.95 5.86
N GLN A 98 -16.07 5.82 5.55
CA GLN A 98 -15.90 7.10 6.23
C GLN A 98 -17.09 8.04 5.99
N ALA A 99 -17.53 8.15 4.73
CA ALA A 99 -18.64 9.02 4.34
C ALA A 99 -20.00 8.57 4.90
N THR A 100 -20.20 7.25 5.08
CA THR A 100 -21.49 6.71 5.55
C THR A 100 -21.54 6.43 7.04
N LEU A 101 -20.45 5.96 7.67
CA LEU A 101 -20.45 5.47 9.05
C LEU A 101 -19.73 6.38 10.06
N LEU A 102 -18.76 7.20 9.63
CA LEU A 102 -17.89 7.92 10.56
C LEU A 102 -18.16 9.44 10.59
N SER A 103 -18.47 10.09 9.47
CA SER A 103 -18.82 11.51 9.49
C SER A 103 -19.55 11.96 8.21
N PRO A 104 -20.82 12.40 8.30
CA PRO A 104 -21.55 12.96 7.16
C PRO A 104 -20.93 14.23 6.56
N THR A 105 -20.00 14.86 7.30
CA THR A 105 -19.31 16.10 6.92
C THR A 105 -17.89 15.88 6.41
N ARG A 106 -17.36 14.64 6.45
CA ARG A 106 -16.10 14.32 5.77
C ARG A 106 -16.39 14.06 4.29
N PHE A 107 -16.01 15.01 3.46
CA PHE A 107 -15.96 14.79 2.03
C PHE A 107 -14.86 13.77 1.72
N ALA A 108 -15.24 12.67 1.07
CA ALA A 108 -14.30 11.77 0.43
C ALA A 108 -13.40 12.61 -0.48
N THR A 109 -12.12 12.70 -0.13
CA THR A 109 -11.21 13.60 -0.83
C THR A 109 -10.66 12.84 -2.01
N ILE A 110 -10.99 13.27 -3.23
CA ILE A 110 -10.46 12.69 -4.49
C ILE A 110 -8.93 12.53 -4.45
N SER A 111 -8.24 13.38 -3.68
CA SER A 111 -6.80 13.28 -3.41
C SER A 111 -6.39 11.95 -2.77
N ASP A 112 -7.19 11.35 -1.90
CA ASP A 112 -6.89 10.08 -1.23
C ASP A 112 -7.04 8.92 -2.20
N LEU A 113 -8.11 8.91 -2.99
CA LEU A 113 -8.28 7.99 -4.11
C LEU A 113 -7.09 8.01 -5.08
N ILE A 114 -6.61 9.21 -5.44
CA ILE A 114 -5.46 9.37 -6.34
C ILE A 114 -4.18 8.84 -5.68
N THR A 115 -3.89 9.25 -4.46
CA THR A 115 -2.63 8.89 -3.76
C THR A 115 -2.56 7.40 -3.45
N ASN A 116 -3.64 6.80 -2.95
CA ASN A 116 -3.71 5.36 -2.68
C ASN A 116 -3.66 4.53 -3.96
N SER A 117 -4.33 4.98 -5.03
CA SER A 117 -4.26 4.34 -6.35
C SER A 117 -2.84 4.37 -6.93
N LEU A 118 -2.14 5.51 -6.81
CA LEU A 118 -0.74 5.64 -7.23
C LEU A 118 0.16 4.68 -6.44
N GLY A 119 0.01 4.64 -5.12
CA GLY A 119 0.76 3.71 -4.27
C GLY A 119 0.53 2.25 -4.67
N ALA A 120 -0.73 1.84 -4.85
CA ALA A 120 -1.09 0.49 -5.25
C ALA A 120 -0.55 0.13 -6.65
N GLY A 121 -0.60 1.08 -7.59
CA GLY A 121 -0.05 0.91 -8.94
C GLY A 121 1.46 0.72 -8.93
N ILE A 122 2.19 1.59 -8.19
CA ILE A 122 3.64 1.47 -8.00
C ILE A 122 3.97 0.10 -7.38
N GLY A 123 3.28 -0.27 -6.30
CA GLY A 123 3.41 -1.57 -5.65
C GLY A 123 3.23 -2.75 -6.60
N ALA A 124 2.17 -2.71 -7.41
CA ALA A 124 1.87 -3.76 -8.37
C ALA A 124 2.95 -3.90 -9.46
N VAL A 125 3.48 -2.77 -9.96
CA VAL A 125 4.61 -2.76 -10.90
C VAL A 125 5.88 -3.32 -10.26
N VAL A 126 6.19 -2.94 -9.02
CA VAL A 126 7.33 -3.50 -8.28
C VAL A 126 7.15 -5.01 -8.11
N GLY A 127 5.96 -5.48 -7.75
CA GLY A 127 5.64 -6.91 -7.66
C GLY A 127 5.86 -7.65 -8.98
N LEU A 128 5.48 -7.04 -10.11
CA LEU A 128 5.77 -7.57 -11.45
C LEU A 128 7.27 -7.68 -11.71
N ILE A 129 8.05 -6.64 -11.38
CA ILE A 129 9.51 -6.63 -11.54
C ILE A 129 10.15 -7.73 -10.68
N VAL A 130 9.75 -7.86 -9.41
CA VAL A 130 10.24 -8.90 -8.50
C VAL A 130 9.98 -10.30 -9.09
N MET A 131 8.77 -10.56 -9.57
CA MET A 131 8.42 -11.85 -10.22
C MET A 131 9.17 -12.10 -11.54
N ARG A 132 9.67 -11.05 -12.20
CA ARG A 132 10.47 -11.18 -13.43
C ARG A 132 11.92 -11.51 -13.11
N ILE A 133 12.49 -10.88 -12.07
CA ILE A 133 13.89 -11.05 -11.68
C ILE A 133 14.09 -12.36 -10.91
N TRP A 134 13.12 -12.76 -10.11
CA TRP A 134 13.18 -13.99 -9.31
C TRP A 134 12.21 -15.03 -9.84
N PRO A 135 12.51 -15.68 -11.00
CA PRO A 135 11.71 -16.79 -11.45
C PRO A 135 11.80 -17.91 -10.41
N PRO A 136 10.69 -18.59 -10.15
CA PRO A 136 10.67 -19.65 -9.17
C PRO A 136 11.58 -20.79 -9.58
N ARG A 137 12.29 -21.35 -8.59
CA ARG A 137 13.01 -22.60 -8.78
C ARG A 137 11.99 -23.64 -9.21
N MET A 138 12.11 -24.10 -10.45
CA MET A 138 11.49 -25.35 -10.83
C MET A 138 12.37 -26.41 -10.19
N ASP A 139 11.92 -26.93 -9.06
CA ASP A 139 12.51 -28.14 -8.50
C ASP A 139 12.28 -29.20 -9.58
N VAL A 140 13.35 -29.55 -10.30
CA VAL A 140 13.33 -30.63 -11.27
C VAL A 140 13.01 -31.87 -10.45
N VAL A 141 11.75 -32.29 -10.45
CA VAL A 141 11.36 -33.61 -9.96
C VAL A 141 12.24 -34.58 -10.76
N PRO A 142 13.16 -35.32 -10.12
CA PRO A 142 13.91 -36.34 -10.82
C PRO A 142 12.86 -37.27 -11.42
N VAL A 143 12.80 -37.32 -12.74
CA VAL A 143 12.06 -38.39 -13.40
C VAL A 143 12.85 -39.63 -13.05
N ASP A 144 12.41 -40.35 -12.02
CA ASP A 144 12.91 -41.69 -11.76
C ASP A 144 12.63 -42.47 -13.03
N HIS A 145 13.67 -42.61 -13.85
CA HIS A 145 13.69 -43.59 -14.91
C HIS A 145 13.71 -44.94 -14.19
N GLU A 146 12.52 -45.44 -13.82
CA GLU A 146 12.36 -46.85 -13.52
C GLU A 146 12.66 -47.62 -14.81
N VAL A 147 13.93 -47.96 -14.97
CA VAL A 147 14.39 -48.92 -15.95
C VAL A 147 14.02 -50.30 -15.42
N ARG A 148 12.84 -50.73 -15.87
CA ARG A 148 12.42 -52.13 -16.09
C ARG A 148 11.99 -52.98 -14.90
#